data_AF-A0A0S7Y9H9-F1
#
_entry.id   AF-A0A0S7Y9H9-F1
#
_cell.length_a   1.000
_cell.length_b   1.000
_cell.length_c   1.000
_cell.angle_alpha   90.00
_cell.angle_beta   90.00
_cell.angle_gamma   90.00
#
_symmetry.space_group_name_H-M   'P 1'
#
loop_
_entity.id
_entity.type
_entity.pdbx_description
1 polymer ?
#
loop_
_entity_poly.entity_id
_entity_poly.type
_entity_poly.pdbx_seq_one_letter_code
_entity_poly.pdbx_strand_id
1 'polypeptide(L)'
;MRKTHSRLWGAASSPVVLAILLAAKAASAESATVALRPDVRYQTIMGWSAMPWYPLMSAEVRDQIVAEAVDDLGLTRLHWTVPSGNRAGQGSWEPTNDDGDALHINWPAFGTEPVDRAIRTWVLPFKRRVEARGERFGMAITQTFHNAGSTGRVAPWLLANPGEFAEYCAALLLHLKNVHGLAVDHIVICKDAGDCEHLVVAADLHILSV
;
A
#
# COMPACT_ATOMS: atom_id res chain seq x y z
N MET A 1 -29.46 50.79 -44.36
CA MET A 1 -30.56 50.83 -43.38
C MET A 1 -30.54 49.57 -42.51
N ARG A 2 -30.00 49.64 -41.29
CA ARG A 2 -30.25 48.67 -40.21
C ARG A 2 -30.48 49.49 -38.93
N LYS A 3 -31.67 49.35 -38.35
CA LYS A 3 -32.08 50.05 -37.12
C LYS A 3 -31.45 49.35 -35.92
N THR A 4 -30.63 50.07 -35.17
CA THR A 4 -30.13 49.69 -33.84
C THR A 4 -31.22 49.97 -32.81
N HIS A 5 -31.77 48.92 -32.19
CA HIS A 5 -32.65 49.03 -31.03
C HIS A 5 -31.83 48.86 -29.76
N SER A 6 -31.38 49.97 -29.17
CA SER A 6 -30.88 49.98 -27.79
C SER A 6 -32.07 49.93 -26.83
N ARG A 7 -32.42 48.73 -26.34
CA ARG A 7 -33.30 48.59 -25.19
C ARG A 7 -32.47 48.81 -23.93
N LEU A 8 -32.57 50.02 -23.38
CA LEU A 8 -32.14 50.32 -22.01
C LEU A 8 -33.09 49.59 -21.05
N TRP A 9 -32.70 48.41 -20.59
CA TRP A 9 -33.32 47.78 -19.44
C TRP A 9 -32.85 48.54 -18.19
N GLY A 10 -33.69 49.44 -17.69
CA GLY A 10 -33.51 50.04 -16.38
C GLY A 10 -33.60 48.93 -15.32
N ALA A 11 -32.44 48.44 -14.87
CA ALA A 11 -32.37 47.58 -13.70
C ALA A 11 -32.73 48.42 -12.47
N ALA A 12 -34.03 48.47 -12.14
CA ALA A 12 -34.48 48.87 -10.83
C ALA A 12 -33.97 47.81 -9.85
N SER A 13 -32.80 48.06 -9.27
CA SER A 13 -32.25 47.25 -8.18
C SER A 13 -33.20 47.33 -7.00
N SER A 14 -34.00 46.28 -6.83
CA SER A 14 -34.91 46.14 -5.70
C SER A 14 -34.11 46.22 -4.38
N PRO A 15 -34.50 47.07 -3.41
CA PRO A 15 -33.78 47.22 -2.14
C PRO A 15 -33.70 45.91 -1.35
N VAL A 16 -34.58 44.95 -1.64
CA VAL A 16 -34.58 43.59 -1.08
C VAL A 16 -33.38 42.77 -1.55
N VAL A 17 -32.97 42.89 -2.82
CA VAL A 17 -31.79 42.18 -3.36
C VAL A 17 -30.51 42.74 -2.76
N LEU A 18 -30.46 44.05 -2.53
CA LEU A 18 -29.33 44.70 -1.86
C LEU A 18 -29.23 44.27 -0.38
N ALA A 19 -30.35 44.18 0.34
CA ALA A 19 -30.38 43.72 1.73
C ALA A 19 -29.93 42.25 1.89
N ILE A 20 -30.29 41.36 0.97
CA ILE A 20 -29.84 39.95 0.99
C ILE A 20 -28.33 39.86 0.72
N LEU A 21 -27.79 40.65 -0.21
CA LEU A 21 -26.34 40.69 -0.48
C LEU A 21 -25.52 41.30 0.67
N LEU A 22 -26.10 42.21 1.45
CA LEU A 22 -25.47 42.76 2.67
C LEU A 22 -25.53 41.78 3.85
N ALA A 23 -26.62 41.02 4.01
CA ALA A 23 -26.73 39.98 5.04
C ALA A 23 -25.78 38.79 4.78
N ALA A 24 -25.55 38.42 3.51
CA ALA A 24 -24.58 37.38 3.15
C ALA A 24 -23.12 37.79 3.41
N LYS A 25 -22.82 39.09 3.53
CA LYS A 25 -21.50 39.62 3.88
C LYS A 25 -21.20 39.63 5.39
N ALA A 26 -22.24 39.47 6.22
CA ALA A 26 -22.12 39.48 7.68
C ALA A 26 -21.81 38.10 8.28
N ALA A 27 -21.84 37.03 7.49
CA ALA A 27 -21.18 35.78 7.82
C ALA A 27 -19.66 35.97 7.68
N SER A 28 -19.07 36.75 8.59
CA SER A 28 -17.63 36.84 8.73
C SER A 28 -17.14 35.41 8.97
N ALA A 29 -16.27 34.91 8.10
CA ALA A 29 -15.62 33.63 8.31
C ALA A 29 -14.91 33.70 9.67
N GLU A 30 -15.44 32.98 10.65
CA GLU A 30 -14.87 32.95 11.99
C GLU A 30 -13.42 32.48 11.85
N SER A 31 -12.48 33.32 12.29
CA SER A 31 -11.07 33.01 12.16
C SER A 31 -10.74 31.88 13.14
N ALA A 32 -10.56 30.67 12.60
CA ALA A 32 -10.03 29.56 13.38
C ALA A 32 -8.51 29.74 13.53
N THR A 33 -8.04 29.83 14.77
CA THR A 33 -6.60 29.83 15.09
C THR A 33 -6.17 28.43 15.51
N VAL A 34 -5.15 27.88 14.85
CA VAL A 34 -4.53 26.60 15.23
C VAL A 34 -3.21 26.89 15.94
N ALA A 35 -3.13 26.55 17.23
CA ALA A 35 -1.91 26.71 18.02
C ALA A 35 -1.10 25.41 18.05
N LEU A 36 0.18 25.48 17.68
CA LEU A 36 1.11 24.34 17.76
C LEU A 36 1.81 24.32 19.13
N ARG A 37 1.88 23.14 19.75
CA ARG A 37 2.56 22.90 21.03
C ARG A 37 3.76 21.97 20.86
N PRO A 38 4.97 22.49 20.56
CA PRO A 38 6.15 21.66 20.27
C PRO A 38 6.72 20.95 21.50
N ASP A 39 6.29 21.35 22.70
CA ASP A 39 6.62 20.69 23.97
C ASP A 39 5.86 19.37 24.17
N VAL A 40 4.74 19.18 23.47
CA VAL A 40 3.96 17.94 23.50
C VAL A 40 4.43 17.01 22.40
N ARG A 41 4.82 15.79 22.77
CA ARG A 41 5.25 14.75 21.83
C ARG A 41 4.24 13.62 21.77
N TYR A 42 4.06 13.06 20.58
CA TYR A 42 3.21 11.91 20.31
C TYR A 42 4.04 10.78 19.67
N GLN A 43 3.42 9.96 18.82
CA GLN A 43 4.10 8.89 18.09
C GLN A 43 5.11 9.42 17.07
N THR A 44 6.16 8.63 16.85
CA THR A 44 7.09 8.83 15.74
C THR A 44 6.50 8.27 14.45
N ILE A 45 6.48 9.09 13.40
CA ILE A 45 6.09 8.65 12.06
C ILE A 45 7.29 8.00 11.40
N MET A 46 7.17 6.70 11.08
CA MET A 46 8.26 5.91 10.48
C MET A 46 8.41 6.13 8.97
N GLY A 47 7.43 6.76 8.32
CA GLY A 47 7.43 7.05 6.88
C GLY A 47 6.06 6.85 6.24
N TRP A 48 5.98 7.16 4.95
CA TRP A 48 4.77 7.05 4.14
C TRP A 48 4.90 5.88 3.17
N SER A 49 3.79 5.17 2.97
CA SER A 49 3.77 3.91 2.21
C SER A 49 2.82 3.97 1.03
N ALA A 50 3.17 3.26 -0.04
CA ALA A 50 2.26 2.92 -1.12
C ALA A 50 2.13 1.40 -1.26
N MET A 51 1.00 0.97 -1.80
CA MET A 51 0.83 -0.40 -2.27
C MET A 51 1.09 -0.43 -3.78
N PRO A 52 2.13 -1.14 -4.26
CA PRO A 52 2.41 -1.20 -5.68
C PRO A 52 1.27 -1.95 -6.39
N TRP A 53 0.79 -1.38 -7.49
CA TRP A 53 -0.13 -2.03 -8.41
C TRP A 53 0.66 -2.52 -9.63
N TYR A 54 0.28 -3.68 -10.18
CA TYR A 54 1.03 -4.38 -11.22
C TYR A 54 0.36 -4.36 -12.60
N PRO A 55 0.02 -3.19 -13.21
CA PRO A 55 -0.35 -3.21 -14.61
C PRO A 55 0.83 -3.67 -15.45
N LEU A 56 0.54 -4.38 -16.54
CA LEU A 56 1.52 -4.56 -17.61
C LEU A 56 1.80 -3.17 -18.20
N MET A 57 2.98 -2.63 -17.93
CA MET A 57 3.43 -1.35 -18.44
C MET A 57 4.91 -1.42 -18.82
N SER A 58 5.37 -0.44 -19.60
CA SER A 58 6.77 -0.35 -19.97
C SER A 58 7.64 0.04 -18.77
N ALA A 59 8.95 -0.24 -18.87
CA ALA A 59 9.89 0.10 -17.82
C ALA A 59 9.95 1.63 -17.58
N GLU A 60 9.80 2.41 -18.64
CA GLU A 60 9.85 3.88 -18.60
C GLU A 60 8.69 4.46 -17.80
N VAL A 61 7.45 3.99 -18.04
CA VAL A 61 6.27 4.42 -17.28
C VAL A 61 6.40 4.04 -15.83
N ARG A 62 6.87 2.81 -15.54
CA ARG A 62 7.13 2.37 -14.17
C ARG A 62 8.15 3.29 -13.49
N ASP A 63 9.26 3.58 -14.15
CA ASP A 63 10.35 4.37 -13.56
C ASP A 63 9.90 5.81 -13.30
N GLN A 64 9.05 6.39 -14.15
CA GLN A 64 8.42 7.68 -13.89
C GLN A 64 7.50 7.63 -12.66
N ILE A 65 6.65 6.60 -12.55
CA ILE A 65 5.78 6.42 -11.37
C ILE A 65 6.61 6.30 -10.09
N VAL A 66 7.70 5.52 -10.12
CA VAL A 66 8.60 5.38 -8.96
C VAL A 66 9.29 6.70 -8.64
N ALA A 67 9.73 7.46 -9.65
CA ALA A 67 10.33 8.77 -9.47
C ALA A 67 9.36 9.74 -8.81
N GLU A 68 8.14 9.91 -9.33
CA GLU A 68 7.13 10.80 -8.74
C GLU A 68 6.76 10.35 -7.31
N ALA A 69 6.57 9.05 -7.10
CA ALA A 69 6.23 8.49 -5.80
C ALA A 69 7.32 8.74 -4.74
N VAL A 70 8.59 8.55 -5.10
CA VAL A 70 9.69 8.75 -4.17
C VAL A 70 10.03 10.24 -4.11
N ASP A 71 10.51 10.80 -5.22
CA ASP A 71 11.11 12.14 -5.31
C ASP A 71 10.13 13.26 -4.98
N ASP A 72 8.93 13.23 -5.53
CA ASP A 72 7.96 14.32 -5.37
C ASP A 72 7.05 14.13 -4.15
N LEU A 73 6.61 12.89 -3.89
CA LEU A 73 5.68 12.60 -2.79
C LEU A 73 6.37 12.17 -1.48
N GLY A 74 7.68 11.90 -1.51
CA GLY A 74 8.45 11.53 -0.32
C GLY A 74 8.08 10.16 0.25
N LEU A 75 7.60 9.22 -0.57
CA LEU A 75 7.32 7.87 -0.10
C LEU A 75 8.62 7.10 0.14
N THR A 76 8.72 6.48 1.32
CA THR A 76 9.91 5.73 1.75
C THR A 76 9.64 4.25 1.99
N ARG A 77 8.37 3.84 1.86
CA ARG A 77 7.93 2.49 2.23
C ARG A 77 7.02 1.88 1.18
N LEU A 78 7.01 0.55 1.12
CA LEU A 78 6.00 -0.21 0.39
C LEU A 78 5.21 -1.12 1.34
N HIS A 79 3.90 -1.18 1.11
CA HIS A 79 3.02 -2.22 1.63
C HIS A 79 2.72 -3.19 0.49
N TRP A 80 3.47 -4.29 0.45
CA TRP A 80 3.42 -5.24 -0.65
C TRP A 80 2.46 -6.39 -0.36
N THR A 81 1.56 -6.69 -1.30
CA THR A 81 0.76 -7.92 -1.25
C THR A 81 1.46 -9.00 -2.04
N VAL A 82 1.80 -10.09 -1.35
CA VAL A 82 2.43 -11.26 -1.96
C VAL A 82 1.46 -11.85 -2.99
N PRO A 83 1.91 -12.18 -4.22
CA PRO A 83 1.16 -12.97 -5.16
C PRO A 83 0.55 -14.18 -4.47
N SER A 84 -0.78 -14.21 -4.43
CA SER A 84 -1.52 -15.21 -3.69
C SER A 84 -2.86 -15.48 -4.36
N GLY A 85 -3.36 -16.70 -4.12
CA GLY A 85 -4.48 -17.27 -4.85
C GLY A 85 -4.06 -17.88 -6.19
N ASN A 86 -4.86 -18.84 -6.66
CA ASN A 86 -4.75 -19.44 -7.98
C ASN A 86 -5.44 -18.55 -9.01
N ARG A 87 -4.98 -17.30 -9.13
CA ARG A 87 -5.45 -16.41 -10.21
C ARG A 87 -4.94 -16.95 -11.54
N ALA A 88 -5.77 -16.92 -12.57
CA ALA A 88 -5.36 -17.34 -13.91
C ALA A 88 -4.11 -16.56 -14.35
N GLY A 89 -3.00 -17.27 -14.59
CA GLY A 89 -1.72 -16.67 -15.00
C GLY A 89 -0.83 -16.15 -13.86
N GLN A 90 -1.22 -16.29 -12.59
CA GLN A 90 -0.37 -15.99 -11.42
C GLN A 90 -0.36 -17.16 -10.45
N GLY A 91 0.82 -17.75 -10.22
CA GLY A 91 0.99 -18.79 -9.21
C GLY A 91 0.94 -18.21 -7.79
N SER A 92 0.38 -18.97 -6.85
CA SER A 92 0.51 -18.73 -5.42
C SER A 92 1.97 -18.93 -4.97
N TRP A 93 2.40 -18.24 -3.90
CA TRP A 93 3.69 -18.50 -3.24
C TRP A 93 3.81 -19.97 -2.84
N GLU A 94 2.75 -20.53 -2.26
CA GLU A 94 2.60 -21.96 -1.97
C GLU A 94 1.19 -22.37 -2.42
N PRO A 95 1.06 -23.07 -3.57
CA PRO A 95 -0.25 -23.46 -4.10
C PRO A 95 -0.88 -24.62 -3.33
N THR A 96 -0.04 -25.49 -2.78
CA THR A 96 -0.38 -26.65 -1.95
C THR A 96 0.65 -26.74 -0.84
N ASN A 97 0.22 -27.19 0.34
CA ASN A 97 1.12 -27.53 1.44
C ASN A 97 2.31 -28.36 0.92
N ASP A 98 3.51 -27.95 1.27
CA ASP A 98 4.76 -28.42 0.70
C ASP A 98 5.14 -29.85 1.09
N ASP A 99 5.07 -30.21 2.38
CA ASP A 99 5.19 -31.58 2.88
C ASP A 99 4.48 -31.88 4.22
N GLY A 100 3.96 -30.87 4.91
CA GLY A 100 3.17 -31.00 6.13
C GLY A 100 4.00 -31.10 7.41
N ASP A 101 5.29 -30.78 7.33
CA ASP A 101 6.19 -30.59 8.46
C ASP A 101 6.58 -29.11 8.60
N ALA A 102 5.80 -28.36 9.39
CA ALA A 102 6.02 -26.97 9.81
C ALA A 102 7.45 -26.54 10.22
N LEU A 103 8.37 -27.48 10.40
CA LEU A 103 9.78 -27.24 10.75
C LEU A 103 10.75 -27.49 9.57
N HIS A 104 10.26 -27.77 8.37
CA HIS A 104 11.06 -28.17 7.21
C HIS A 104 10.57 -27.58 5.88
N ILE A 105 11.28 -26.55 5.41
CA ILE A 105 10.91 -25.87 4.15
C ILE A 105 11.29 -26.73 2.94
N ASN A 106 10.29 -27.28 2.25
CA ASN A 106 10.47 -27.99 0.99
C ASN A 106 10.44 -27.01 -0.21
N TRP A 107 11.56 -26.29 -0.41
CA TRP A 107 11.72 -25.25 -1.44
C TRP A 107 11.16 -25.57 -2.85
N PRO A 108 11.32 -26.80 -3.40
CA PRO A 108 10.71 -27.17 -4.68
C PRO A 108 9.19 -27.01 -4.78
N ALA A 109 8.46 -26.97 -3.66
CA ALA A 109 7.01 -26.77 -3.64
C ALA A 109 6.59 -25.29 -3.81
N PHE A 110 7.52 -24.35 -3.61
CA PHE A 110 7.23 -22.92 -3.65
C PHE A 110 7.30 -22.34 -5.07
N GLY A 111 6.28 -21.56 -5.43
CA GLY A 111 6.19 -20.84 -6.69
C GLY A 111 6.93 -19.49 -6.63
N THR A 112 8.25 -19.49 -6.80
CA THR A 112 9.07 -18.28 -6.58
C THR A 112 8.97 -17.24 -7.70
N GLU A 113 8.84 -17.66 -8.96
CA GLU A 113 8.96 -16.75 -10.11
C GLU A 113 7.94 -15.59 -10.13
N PRO A 114 6.64 -15.76 -9.78
CA PRO A 114 5.71 -14.63 -9.65
C PRO A 114 6.18 -13.58 -8.62
N VAL A 115 6.68 -14.05 -7.47
CA VAL A 115 7.25 -13.20 -6.41
C VAL A 115 8.49 -12.48 -6.92
N ASP A 116 9.42 -13.22 -7.52
CA ASP A 116 10.68 -12.67 -8.01
C ASP A 116 10.47 -11.62 -9.10
N ARG A 117 9.54 -11.88 -10.02
CA ARG A 117 9.13 -10.93 -11.05
C ARG A 117 8.59 -9.65 -10.42
N ALA A 118 7.65 -9.75 -9.47
CA ALA A 118 7.08 -8.58 -8.80
C ALA A 118 8.16 -7.74 -8.10
N ILE A 119 9.13 -8.40 -7.45
CA ILE A 119 10.24 -7.75 -6.76
C ILE A 119 11.16 -7.03 -7.73
N ARG A 120 11.65 -7.74 -8.76
CA ARG A 120 12.54 -7.17 -9.78
C ARG A 120 11.87 -6.02 -10.52
N THR A 121 10.59 -6.16 -10.82
CA THR A 121 9.86 -5.15 -11.57
C THR A 121 9.53 -3.94 -10.72
N TRP A 122 9.14 -4.05 -9.44
CA TRP A 122 8.60 -2.91 -8.69
C TRP A 122 9.32 -2.59 -7.38
N VAL A 123 9.62 -3.61 -6.57
CA VAL A 123 10.17 -3.39 -5.22
C VAL A 123 11.61 -2.88 -5.30
N LEU A 124 12.46 -3.51 -6.11
CA LEU A 124 13.87 -3.12 -6.20
C LEU A 124 14.08 -1.74 -6.82
N PRO A 125 13.38 -1.33 -7.90
CA PRO A 125 13.46 0.05 -8.39
C PRO A 125 13.08 1.08 -7.33
N PHE A 126 11.99 0.85 -6.59
CA PHE A 126 11.54 1.74 -5.53
C PHE A 126 12.57 1.84 -4.40
N LYS A 127 13.04 0.68 -3.88
CA LYS A 127 14.09 0.63 -2.85
C LYS A 127 15.34 1.41 -3.27
N ARG A 128 15.86 1.15 -4.49
CA ARG A 128 17.05 1.84 -4.99
C ARG A 128 16.86 3.35 -5.04
N ARG A 129 15.67 3.83 -5.44
CA ARG A 129 15.41 5.27 -5.52
C ARG A 129 15.34 5.92 -4.13
N VAL A 130 14.68 5.28 -3.18
CA VAL A 130 14.65 5.75 -1.77
C VAL A 130 16.07 5.80 -1.20
N GLU A 131 16.87 4.74 -1.38
CA GLU A 131 18.23 4.66 -0.84
C GLU A 131 19.20 5.60 -1.54
N ALA A 132 18.98 5.93 -2.81
CA ALA A 132 19.76 6.96 -3.52
C ALA A 132 19.60 8.37 -2.92
N ARG A 133 18.56 8.61 -2.12
CA ARG A 133 18.36 9.85 -1.34
C ARG A 133 18.99 9.79 0.07
N GLY A 134 19.61 8.67 0.43
CA GLY A 134 20.14 8.43 1.77
C GLY A 134 19.05 8.07 2.80
N GLU A 135 17.84 7.75 2.35
CA GLU A 135 16.74 7.35 3.22
C GLU A 135 16.66 5.82 3.34
N ARG A 136 16.14 5.34 4.47
CA ARG A 136 15.91 3.91 4.70
C ARG A 136 14.63 3.48 3.99
N PHE A 137 14.75 2.53 3.07
CA PHE A 137 13.58 1.84 2.51
C PHE A 137 12.91 0.96 3.58
N GLY A 138 11.60 1.13 3.76
CA GLY A 138 10.79 0.27 4.61
C GLY A 138 9.86 -0.65 3.82
N MET A 139 9.61 -1.85 4.32
CA MET A 139 8.74 -2.83 3.66
C MET A 139 7.83 -3.52 4.67
N ALA A 140 6.53 -3.45 4.41
CA ALA A 140 5.54 -4.31 5.04
C ALA A 140 5.01 -5.28 3.99
N ILE A 141 4.79 -6.53 4.37
CA ILE A 141 4.15 -7.52 3.51
C ILE A 141 2.80 -7.92 4.07
N THR A 142 1.86 -8.19 3.18
CA THR A 142 0.56 -8.79 3.51
C THR A 142 0.32 -9.95 2.57
N GLN A 143 -0.41 -10.94 3.06
CA GLN A 143 -0.87 -12.06 2.25
C GLN A 143 -2.38 -11.98 2.05
N THR A 144 -2.87 -12.40 0.89
CA THR A 144 -4.30 -12.63 0.67
C THR A 144 -4.53 -14.12 0.53
N PHE A 145 -5.21 -14.72 1.49
CA PHE A 145 -5.26 -16.18 1.58
C PHE A 145 -6.24 -16.86 0.62
N HIS A 146 -6.98 -16.08 -0.15
CA HIS A 146 -8.07 -16.64 -0.92
C HIS A 146 -7.57 -17.22 -2.25
N ASN A 147 -8.09 -18.39 -2.59
CA ASN A 147 -7.79 -19.08 -3.84
C ASN A 147 -8.18 -18.31 -5.12
N ALA A 148 -9.04 -17.29 -5.06
CA ALA A 148 -9.33 -16.37 -6.17
C ALA A 148 -8.74 -14.96 -5.96
N GLY A 149 -7.74 -14.83 -5.07
CA GLY A 149 -7.02 -13.59 -4.79
C GLY A 149 -7.58 -12.85 -3.59
N SER A 150 -8.36 -11.79 -3.83
CA SER A 150 -8.91 -10.95 -2.75
C SER A 150 -10.23 -11.49 -2.18
N THR A 151 -10.79 -12.53 -2.81
CA THR A 151 -12.01 -13.22 -2.41
C THR A 151 -11.85 -14.73 -2.67
N GLY A 152 -12.66 -15.56 -2.01
CA GLY A 152 -12.64 -17.01 -2.21
C GLY A 152 -12.48 -17.79 -0.90
N ARG A 153 -11.99 -19.02 -0.99
CA ARG A 153 -11.72 -19.86 0.19
C ARG A 153 -10.24 -19.81 0.52
N VAL A 154 -9.95 -19.70 1.81
CA VAL A 154 -8.61 -19.96 2.33
C VAL A 154 -8.33 -21.47 2.27
N ALA A 155 -7.09 -21.84 1.94
CA ALA A 155 -6.69 -23.24 1.95
C ALA A 155 -6.83 -23.80 3.38
N PRO A 156 -7.48 -24.96 3.58
CA PRO A 156 -7.72 -25.50 4.91
C PRO A 156 -6.46 -25.67 5.76
N TRP A 157 -5.33 -26.03 5.14
CA TRP A 157 -4.06 -26.22 5.84
C TRP A 157 -3.52 -24.92 6.45
N LEU A 158 -3.70 -23.78 5.79
CA LEU A 158 -3.33 -22.45 6.32
C LEU A 158 -4.18 -22.04 7.54
N LEU A 159 -5.45 -22.47 7.60
CA LEU A 159 -6.34 -22.17 8.73
C LEU A 159 -6.18 -23.14 9.89
N ALA A 160 -6.01 -24.43 9.58
CA ALA A 160 -6.07 -25.50 10.56
C ALA A 160 -4.71 -25.81 11.20
N ASN A 161 -3.59 -25.38 10.57
CA ASN A 161 -2.26 -25.65 11.07
C ASN A 161 -1.44 -24.34 11.17
N PRO A 162 -1.38 -23.70 12.36
CA PRO A 162 -0.61 -22.47 12.54
C PRO A 162 0.91 -22.68 12.36
N GLY A 163 1.42 -23.90 12.48
CA GLY A 163 2.82 -24.23 12.20
C GLY A 163 3.14 -24.03 10.72
N GLU A 164 2.33 -24.62 9.83
CA GLU A 164 2.47 -24.47 8.37
C GLU A 164 2.31 -23.02 7.94
N PHE A 165 1.41 -22.28 8.59
CA PHE A 165 1.28 -20.85 8.32
C PHE A 165 2.55 -20.06 8.71
N ALA A 166 3.14 -20.38 9.87
CA ALA A 166 4.39 -19.77 10.30
C ALA A 166 5.55 -20.11 9.36
N GLU A 167 5.64 -21.36 8.92
CA GLU A 167 6.58 -21.79 7.88
C GLU A 167 6.38 -21.05 6.57
N TYR A 168 5.15 -21.00 6.05
CA TYR A 168 4.81 -20.27 4.82
C TYR A 168 5.30 -18.81 4.87
N CYS A 169 5.09 -18.13 6.00
CA CYS A 169 5.63 -16.79 6.23
C CYS A 169 7.17 -16.79 6.32
N ALA A 170 7.78 -17.71 7.06
CA ALA A 170 9.23 -17.80 7.24
C ALA A 170 9.95 -18.07 5.92
N ALA A 171 9.47 -19.01 5.11
CA ALA A 171 9.98 -19.32 3.78
C ALA A 171 9.98 -18.09 2.88
N LEU A 172 8.89 -17.31 2.89
CA LEU A 172 8.83 -16.06 2.14
C LEU A 172 9.88 -15.05 2.61
N LEU A 173 9.97 -14.81 3.92
CA LEU A 173 10.95 -13.86 4.47
C LEU A 173 12.39 -14.28 4.15
N LEU A 174 12.70 -15.57 4.30
CA LEU A 174 14.01 -16.13 3.98
C LEU A 174 14.32 -15.98 2.50
N HIS A 175 13.36 -16.23 1.61
CA HIS A 175 13.52 -16.02 0.18
C HIS A 175 13.78 -14.55 -0.17
N LEU A 176 12.98 -13.63 0.38
CA LEU A 176 13.16 -12.18 0.20
C LEU A 176 14.55 -11.70 0.65
N LYS A 177 15.02 -12.20 1.80
CA LYS A 177 16.34 -11.87 2.35
C LYS A 177 17.46 -12.48 1.51
N ASN A 178 17.41 -13.78 1.28
CA ASN A 178 18.54 -14.54 0.70
C ASN A 178 18.67 -14.34 -0.81
N VAL A 179 17.56 -14.16 -1.53
CA VAL A 179 17.56 -14.00 -2.99
C VAL A 179 17.59 -12.53 -3.42
N HIS A 180 16.91 -11.64 -2.68
CA HIS A 180 16.76 -10.23 -3.08
C HIS A 180 17.40 -9.21 -2.14
N GLY A 181 17.98 -9.64 -1.02
CA GLY A 181 18.57 -8.73 -0.03
C GLY A 181 17.54 -7.78 0.61
N LEU A 182 16.27 -8.19 0.67
CA LEU A 182 15.19 -7.39 1.23
C LEU A 182 14.97 -7.71 2.71
N ALA A 183 15.06 -6.68 3.54
CA ALA A 183 14.64 -6.74 4.94
C ALA A 183 13.18 -6.28 5.04
N VAL A 184 12.31 -7.15 5.56
CA VAL A 184 10.90 -6.84 5.81
C VAL A 184 10.75 -6.34 7.24
N ASP A 185 10.13 -5.17 7.42
CA ASP A 185 9.88 -4.58 8.74
C ASP A 185 8.67 -5.23 9.45
N HIS A 186 7.63 -5.54 8.67
CA HIS A 186 6.34 -5.95 9.20
C HIS A 186 5.68 -7.00 8.32
N ILE A 187 5.00 -7.95 8.96
CA ILE A 187 4.08 -8.88 8.30
C ILE A 187 2.68 -8.60 8.82
N VAL A 188 1.76 -8.42 7.89
CA VAL A 188 0.32 -8.37 8.13
C VAL A 188 -0.21 -9.78 7.95
N ILE A 189 -0.56 -10.43 9.06
CA ILE A 189 -1.07 -11.80 9.06
C ILE A 189 -2.44 -11.86 8.36
N CYS A 190 -3.29 -10.85 8.51
CA CYS A 190 -4.58 -10.79 7.82
C CYS A 190 -4.90 -9.36 7.37
N LYS A 191 -5.21 -9.17 6.09
CA LYS A 191 -5.44 -7.87 5.47
C LYS A 191 -6.80 -7.25 5.85
N ASP A 192 -7.83 -8.08 6.01
CA ASP A 192 -9.24 -7.66 6.13
C ASP A 192 -9.96 -8.46 7.23
N ALA A 193 -9.77 -8.04 8.48
CA ALA A 193 -10.16 -8.84 9.64
C ALA A 193 -11.64 -8.82 10.01
N GLY A 194 -12.48 -8.11 9.25
CA GLY A 194 -13.93 -8.32 9.30
C GLY A 194 -14.31 -9.75 8.94
N ASP A 195 -13.40 -10.49 8.28
CA ASP A 195 -13.59 -11.86 7.85
C ASP A 195 -12.70 -12.91 8.58
N CYS A 196 -11.70 -12.50 9.40
CA CYS A 196 -10.82 -13.38 10.22
C CYS A 196 -10.10 -12.61 11.38
N GLU A 197 -10.01 -13.15 12.61
CA GLU A 197 -9.42 -12.50 13.82
C GLU A 197 -7.86 -12.33 13.80
N HIS A 198 -7.30 -11.39 14.60
CA HIS A 198 -6.06 -10.61 14.33
C HIS A 198 -4.74 -10.97 15.07
N LEU A 199 -3.58 -10.70 14.41
CA LEU A 199 -2.29 -10.26 15.02
C LEU A 199 -1.38 -9.54 13.98
N VAL A 200 -0.76 -8.40 14.31
CA VAL A 200 0.36 -7.81 13.54
C VAL A 200 1.64 -8.13 14.26
N VAL A 201 2.58 -8.79 13.59
CA VAL A 201 3.89 -9.15 14.19
C VAL A 201 4.97 -8.27 13.57
N ALA A 202 5.70 -7.55 14.42
CA ALA A 202 6.93 -6.91 14.00
C ALA A 202 7.94 -8.01 13.67
N ALA A 203 8.44 -8.05 12.43
CA ALA A 203 9.37 -9.08 12.02
C ALA A 203 10.77 -8.66 12.47
N ASP A 204 11.16 -9.03 13.70
CA ASP A 204 12.57 -9.02 14.05
C ASP A 204 13.25 -10.27 13.48
N LEU A 205 13.72 -10.16 12.24
CA LEU A 205 14.38 -11.21 11.48
C LEU A 205 15.70 -11.70 12.09
N HIS A 206 16.16 -11.12 13.21
CA HIS A 206 17.29 -11.65 13.98
C HIS A 206 17.04 -13.07 14.54
N ILE A 207 15.80 -13.54 14.58
CA ILE A 207 15.46 -14.91 15.03
C ILE A 207 15.75 -15.96 13.95
N LEU A 208 15.83 -15.57 12.66
CA LEU A 208 15.96 -16.51 11.53
C LEU A 208 17.40 -16.60 10.96
N SER A 209 18.42 -16.27 11.75
CA SER A 209 19.84 -16.40 11.34
C SER A 209 20.49 -17.70 11.79
N VAL A 210 19.73 -18.80 11.85
CA VAL A 210 20.25 -20.14 12.15
C VAL A 210 20.84 -20.77 10.89
#